data_AF-A0A6J6GG41-F1
#
_entry.id   AF-A0A6J6GG41-F1
#
_cell.length_a   1.000
_cell.length_b   1.000
_cell.length_c   1.000
_cell.angle_alpha   90.00
_cell.angle_beta   90.00
_cell.angle_gamma   90.00
#
_symmetry.space_group_name_H-M   'P 1'
#
loop_
_entity.id
_entity.type
_entity.pdbx_description
1 polymer ?
#
loop_
_entity_poly.entity_id
_entity_poly.type
_entity_poly.pdbx_seq_one_letter_code
_entity_poly.pdbx_strand_id
1 'polypeptide(L)'
;MNLSPVPGVTAGSYAPSFGSVSGALLTTYAAKHGVEAGAKTALFNIFGSRSGARAYQAIEGRPPASRDGAQFAPTAAQKGFAKVAGITSLPQIGAMLNGAGTSYWDALPSFWTAVLVDGKNPTTESTKLAAIFKANLAAGLKDL
;
A
#
# COMPACT_ATOMS: atom_id res chain seq x y z
N MET A 1 -9.24 2.02 -22.00
CA MET A 1 -9.91 1.36 -20.86
C MET A 1 -10.21 2.41 -19.81
N ASN A 2 -11.48 2.60 -19.44
CA ASN A 2 -11.85 3.46 -18.32
C ASN A 2 -11.91 2.57 -17.08
N LEU A 3 -10.89 2.65 -16.23
CA LEU A 3 -10.96 2.10 -14.88
C LEU A 3 -11.75 3.07 -14.02
N SER A 4 -12.77 2.56 -13.34
CA SER A 4 -13.60 3.31 -12.40
C SER A 4 -13.31 2.84 -10.97
N PRO A 5 -13.49 3.69 -9.96
CA PRO A 5 -13.36 3.26 -8.58
C PRO A 5 -14.39 2.18 -8.24
N VAL A 6 -14.05 1.32 -7.29
CA VAL A 6 -15.00 0.34 -6.75
C VAL A 6 -16.14 1.11 -6.08
N PRO A 7 -17.41 0.84 -6.43
CA PRO A 7 -18.56 1.46 -5.77
C PRO A 7 -18.52 1.20 -4.26
N GLY A 8 -18.87 2.21 -3.47
CA GLY A 8 -18.99 2.07 -2.03
C GLY A 8 -20.32 1.43 -1.60
N VAL A 9 -20.43 1.15 -0.30
CA VAL A 9 -21.63 0.53 0.29
C VAL A 9 -22.83 1.50 0.35
N THR A 10 -22.60 2.80 0.23
CA THR A 10 -23.65 3.82 0.12
C THR A 10 -23.72 4.39 -1.30
N ALA A 11 -24.93 4.69 -1.77
CA ALA A 11 -25.15 5.26 -3.09
C ALA A 11 -24.34 6.56 -3.29
N GLY A 12 -23.65 6.67 -4.43
CA GLY A 12 -22.81 7.83 -4.76
C GLY A 12 -21.45 7.87 -4.06
N SER A 13 -21.10 6.86 -3.26
CA SER A 13 -19.77 6.73 -2.65
C SER A 13 -18.87 5.76 -3.41
N TYR A 14 -17.56 5.86 -3.13
CA TYR A 14 -16.56 4.90 -3.59
C TYR A 14 -15.95 4.18 -2.40
N ALA A 15 -15.61 2.90 -2.58
CA ALA A 15 -14.96 2.12 -1.54
C ALA A 15 -13.51 2.60 -1.35
N PRO A 16 -13.10 2.93 -0.11
CA PRO A 16 -11.70 3.24 0.16
C PRO A 16 -10.84 2.00 -0.12
N SER A 17 -9.66 2.22 -0.70
CA SER A 17 -8.69 1.16 -1.04
C SER A 17 -7.31 1.60 -0.62
N PHE A 18 -6.40 0.66 -0.35
CA PHE A 18 -5.02 1.04 -0.07
C PHE A 18 -4.33 1.59 -1.31
N GLY A 19 -3.79 2.80 -1.19
CA GLY A 19 -2.84 3.34 -2.15
C GLY A 19 -1.44 2.82 -1.85
N SER A 20 -1.06 1.71 -2.48
CA SER A 20 0.27 1.12 -2.29
C SER A 20 1.32 1.83 -3.15
N VAL A 21 2.49 2.06 -2.57
CA VAL A 21 3.70 2.47 -3.31
C VAL A 21 4.75 1.37 -3.20
N SER A 22 5.47 1.11 -4.29
CA SER A 22 6.69 0.32 -4.26
C SER A 22 7.88 1.27 -4.31
N GLY A 23 8.85 1.05 -3.45
CA GLY A 23 10.06 1.86 -3.38
C GLY A 23 11.29 0.99 -3.17
N ALA A 24 12.43 1.47 -3.65
CA ALA A 24 13.73 0.93 -3.29
C ALA A 24 14.18 1.58 -1.96
N LEU A 25 14.71 0.75 -1.05
CA LEU A 25 15.13 1.16 0.28
C LEU A 25 16.60 0.77 0.49
N LEU A 26 17.34 1.60 1.21
CA LEU A 26 18.69 1.26 1.68
C LEU A 26 18.61 0.68 3.08
N THR A 27 19.38 -0.38 3.31
CA THR A 27 19.51 -1.00 4.62
C THR A 27 20.71 -0.42 5.35
N THR A 28 20.70 -0.48 6.68
CA THR A 28 21.85 -0.09 7.52
C THR A 28 23.09 -0.98 7.28
N TYR A 29 22.93 -2.10 6.59
CA TYR A 29 24.03 -2.95 6.12
C TYR A 29 24.99 -2.16 5.20
N ALA A 30 24.48 -1.39 4.24
CA ALA A 30 25.33 -0.68 3.28
C ALA A 30 26.29 0.31 3.99
N ALA A 31 25.81 0.97 5.03
CA ALA A 31 26.60 1.86 5.89
C ALA A 31 27.68 1.09 6.69
N LYS A 32 27.34 -0.09 7.23
CA LYS A 32 28.26 -0.89 8.05
C LYS A 32 29.33 -1.64 7.26
N HIS A 33 29.17 -1.75 5.94
CA HIS A 33 30.03 -2.58 5.08
C HIS A 33 30.77 -1.77 3.99
N GLY A 34 30.86 -0.45 4.13
CA GLY A 34 31.66 0.40 3.24
C GLY A 34 31.14 0.54 1.81
N VAL A 35 29.93 0.07 1.52
CA VAL A 35 29.29 0.11 0.18
C VAL A 35 28.21 1.18 0.06
N GLU A 36 28.07 2.04 1.07
CA GLU A 36 27.01 3.05 1.17
C GLU A 36 26.96 3.98 -0.05
N ALA A 37 28.11 4.45 -0.52
CA ALA A 37 28.19 5.36 -1.66
C ALA A 37 27.61 4.71 -2.92
N GLY A 38 28.03 3.50 -3.25
CA GLY A 38 27.51 2.75 -4.41
C GLY A 38 26.03 2.42 -4.27
N ALA A 39 25.58 2.07 -3.06
CA ALA A 39 24.18 1.79 -2.79
C ALA A 39 23.30 3.05 -2.97
N LYS A 40 23.74 4.22 -2.49
CA LYS A 40 23.08 5.51 -2.75
C LYS A 40 23.06 5.85 -4.23
N THR A 41 24.16 5.64 -4.94
CA THR A 41 24.20 5.83 -6.41
C THR A 41 23.15 4.96 -7.10
N ALA A 42 23.05 3.68 -6.76
CA ALA A 42 22.01 2.81 -7.30
C ALA A 42 20.59 3.31 -6.95
N LEU A 43 20.36 3.69 -5.69
CA LEU A 43 19.06 4.18 -5.25
C LEU A 43 18.64 5.44 -6.03
N PHE A 44 19.48 6.46 -6.09
CA PHE A 44 19.08 7.76 -6.66
C PHE A 44 19.21 7.80 -8.19
N ASN A 45 20.26 7.21 -8.75
CA ASN A 45 20.55 7.36 -10.18
C ASN A 45 19.92 6.24 -11.02
N ILE A 46 19.52 5.12 -10.41
CA ILE A 46 18.76 4.06 -11.09
C ILE A 46 17.31 4.16 -10.65
N PHE A 47 16.95 3.76 -9.43
CA PHE A 47 15.54 3.65 -9.04
C PHE A 47 14.82 5.01 -8.92
N GLY A 48 15.50 6.00 -8.37
CA GLY A 48 14.97 7.36 -8.18
C GLY A 48 15.06 8.25 -9.42
N SER A 49 15.77 7.81 -10.46
CA SER A 49 15.98 8.65 -11.64
C SER A 49 14.76 8.61 -12.56
N ARG A 50 14.63 9.68 -13.35
CA ARG A 50 13.56 9.81 -14.34
C ARG A 50 13.55 8.65 -15.35
N SER A 51 14.72 8.20 -15.79
CA SER A 51 14.86 7.08 -16.74
C SER A 51 14.56 5.72 -16.08
N GLY A 52 15.00 5.50 -14.84
CA GLY A 52 14.70 4.26 -14.13
C GLY A 52 13.23 4.15 -13.75
N ALA A 53 12.58 5.24 -13.31
CA ALA A 53 11.14 5.28 -13.11
C ALA A 53 10.37 4.92 -14.39
N ARG A 54 10.82 5.42 -15.56
CA ARG A 54 10.26 5.06 -16.88
C ARG A 54 10.46 3.58 -17.23
N ALA A 55 11.65 3.05 -16.99
CA ALA A 55 11.96 1.65 -17.29
C ALA A 55 11.14 0.72 -16.39
N TYR A 56 11.08 1.01 -15.09
CA TYR A 56 10.31 0.26 -14.11
C TYR A 56 8.82 0.22 -14.46
N GLN A 57 8.19 1.37 -14.76
CA GLN A 57 6.76 1.38 -15.13
C GLN A 57 6.46 0.64 -16.44
N ALA A 58 7.42 0.59 -17.37
CA ALA A 58 7.24 -0.08 -18.65
C ALA A 58 7.22 -1.61 -18.49
N ILE A 59 7.95 -2.12 -17.49
CA ILE A 59 8.00 -3.55 -17.15
C ILE A 59 6.84 -3.92 -16.23
N GLU A 60 6.65 -3.18 -15.15
CA GLU A 60 5.65 -3.49 -14.11
C GLU A 60 4.21 -3.15 -14.53
N GLY A 61 4.03 -2.29 -15.53
CA GLY A 61 2.71 -1.78 -15.92
C GLY A 61 2.02 -0.92 -14.85
N ARG A 62 2.72 -0.58 -13.77
CA ARG A 62 2.20 0.23 -12.66
C ARG A 62 2.25 1.72 -12.97
N PRO A 63 1.35 2.55 -12.41
CA PRO A 63 1.48 4.00 -12.51
C PRO A 63 2.78 4.48 -11.84
N PRO A 64 3.45 5.49 -12.41
CA PRO A 64 4.67 6.06 -11.83
C PRO A 64 4.35 6.82 -10.54
N ALA A 65 5.20 6.63 -9.52
CA ALA A 65 5.11 7.36 -8.25
C ALA A 65 5.64 8.81 -8.36
N SER A 66 6.58 9.08 -9.28
CA SER A 66 7.16 10.41 -9.47
C SER A 66 6.41 11.21 -10.54
N ARG A 67 6.33 12.53 -10.36
CA ARG A 67 5.74 13.46 -11.34
C ARG A 67 6.44 13.38 -12.69
N ASP A 68 7.77 13.23 -12.67
CA ASP A 68 8.58 13.14 -13.89
C ASP A 68 8.38 11.81 -14.63
N GLY A 69 8.12 10.74 -13.88
CA GLY A 69 7.71 9.44 -14.44
C GLY A 69 6.34 9.53 -15.12
N ALA A 70 5.39 10.27 -14.53
CA ALA A 70 4.03 10.46 -15.05
C ALA A 70 3.98 11.17 -16.41
N GLN A 71 5.04 11.90 -16.78
CA GLN A 71 5.15 12.56 -18.08
C GLN A 71 5.47 11.59 -19.23
N PHE A 72 5.90 10.35 -18.94
CA PHE A 72 6.26 9.39 -19.99
C PHE A 72 5.06 8.55 -20.42
N ALA A 73 4.30 9.09 -21.37
CA ALA A 73 3.30 8.40 -22.19
C ALA A 73 2.63 7.19 -21.50
N PRO A 74 2.01 7.37 -20.31
CA PRO A 74 1.47 6.24 -19.57
C PRO A 74 0.36 5.59 -20.39
N THR A 75 0.27 4.26 -20.30
CA THR A 75 -0.80 3.49 -20.92
C THR A 75 -2.17 3.94 -20.39
N ALA A 76 -3.24 3.63 -21.13
CA ALA A 76 -4.59 3.93 -20.68
C ALA A 76 -4.91 3.27 -19.32
N ALA A 77 -4.38 2.06 -19.07
CA ALA A 77 -4.53 1.37 -17.79
C ALA A 77 -3.82 2.13 -16.65
N GLN A 78 -2.57 2.55 -16.84
CA GLN A 78 -1.82 3.32 -15.84
C GLN A 78 -2.52 4.64 -15.49
N LYS A 79 -3.05 5.35 -16.50
CA LYS A 79 -3.85 6.57 -16.28
C LYS A 79 -5.12 6.27 -15.48
N GLY A 80 -5.82 5.18 -15.81
CA GLY A 80 -7.01 4.73 -15.10
C GLY A 80 -6.73 4.40 -13.64
N PHE A 81 -5.69 3.61 -13.36
CA PHE A 81 -5.29 3.27 -11.99
C PHE A 81 -4.86 4.51 -11.20
N ALA A 82 -4.06 5.41 -11.77
CA ALA A 82 -3.67 6.65 -11.10
C ALA A 82 -4.89 7.52 -10.76
N LYS A 83 -5.85 7.62 -11.68
CA LYS A 83 -7.09 8.37 -11.45
C LYS A 83 -7.92 7.76 -10.31
N VAL A 84 -8.11 6.45 -10.31
CA VAL A 84 -8.85 5.75 -9.24
C VAL A 84 -8.13 5.92 -7.90
N ALA A 85 -6.82 5.70 -7.88
CA ALA A 85 -6.00 5.87 -6.68
C ALA A 85 -6.11 7.29 -6.10
N GLY A 86 -6.14 8.34 -6.93
CA GLY A 86 -6.33 9.71 -6.47
C GLY A 86 -7.69 10.01 -5.84
N ILE A 87 -8.68 9.12 -6.03
CA ILE A 87 -10.04 9.27 -5.46
C ILE A 87 -10.20 8.42 -4.19
N THR A 88 -9.66 7.19 -4.18
CA THR A 88 -9.98 6.20 -3.14
C THR A 88 -8.84 5.81 -2.22
N SER A 89 -7.61 6.26 -2.48
CA SER A 89 -6.43 5.76 -1.75
C SER A 89 -6.39 6.19 -0.29
N LEU A 90 -6.20 5.21 0.59
CA LEU A 90 -5.79 5.39 1.97
C LEU A 90 -4.31 5.05 2.12
N PRO A 91 -3.55 5.82 2.94
CA PRO A 91 -2.16 5.49 3.25
C PRO A 91 -2.08 4.23 4.10
N GLN A 92 -1.02 3.45 3.89
CA GLN A 92 -0.68 2.32 4.74
C GLN A 92 0.25 2.77 5.86
N ILE A 93 -0.28 2.91 7.07
CA ILE A 93 0.49 3.34 8.25
C ILE A 93 0.99 2.10 8.99
N GLY A 94 2.27 1.78 8.83
CA GLY A 94 2.89 0.58 9.41
C GLY A 94 2.71 0.45 10.93
N ALA A 95 2.83 1.56 11.67
CA ALA A 95 2.62 1.58 13.12
C ALA A 95 1.24 1.06 13.54
N MET A 96 0.20 1.34 12.74
CA MET A 96 -1.15 0.85 12.98
C MET A 96 -1.38 -0.55 12.38
N LEU A 97 -0.86 -0.81 11.18
CA LEU A 97 -1.15 -2.05 10.45
C LEU A 97 -0.37 -3.26 11.00
N ASN A 98 0.84 -3.05 11.48
CA ASN A 98 1.65 -4.12 12.07
C ASN A 98 1.16 -4.49 13.48
N GLY A 99 0.62 -3.51 14.21
CA GLY A 99 0.12 -3.71 15.57
C GLY A 99 1.23 -3.99 16.60
N ALA A 100 0.85 -3.97 17.88
CA ALA A 100 1.72 -4.38 19.00
C ALA A 100 1.52 -5.86 19.40
N GLY A 101 0.61 -6.55 18.71
CA GLY A 101 0.24 -7.95 18.92
C GLY A 101 -0.18 -8.55 17.58
N THR A 102 -1.45 -8.91 17.43
CA THR A 102 -1.98 -9.40 16.14
C THR A 102 -2.01 -8.27 15.11
N SER A 103 -1.36 -8.47 13.97
CA SER A 103 -1.32 -7.50 12.88
C SER A 103 -2.66 -7.44 12.13
N TYR A 104 -2.89 -6.36 11.37
CA TYR A 104 -3.99 -6.28 10.41
C TYR A 104 -3.96 -7.44 9.40
N TRP A 105 -2.74 -7.80 8.97
CA TRP A 105 -2.49 -8.81 7.96
C TRP A 105 -2.81 -10.23 8.44
N ASP A 106 -2.78 -10.48 9.76
CA ASP A 106 -3.19 -11.76 10.34
C ASP A 106 -4.66 -11.75 10.77
N ALA A 107 -5.12 -10.64 11.36
CA ALA A 107 -6.46 -10.53 11.92
C ALA A 107 -7.55 -10.57 10.84
N LEU A 108 -7.36 -9.87 9.71
CA LEU A 108 -8.37 -9.78 8.67
C LEU A 108 -8.60 -11.13 7.95
N PRO A 109 -7.56 -11.87 7.51
CA PRO A 109 -7.78 -13.21 6.93
C PRO A 109 -8.36 -14.21 7.92
N SER A 110 -7.98 -14.12 9.21
CA SER A 110 -8.53 -14.97 10.27
C SER A 110 -10.03 -14.73 10.45
N PHE A 111 -10.48 -13.47 10.44
CA PHE A 111 -11.90 -13.12 10.44
C PHE A 111 -12.66 -13.73 9.25
N TRP A 112 -12.13 -13.58 8.03
CA TRP A 112 -12.81 -14.11 6.85
C TRP A 112 -12.86 -15.64 6.85
N THR A 113 -11.81 -16.31 7.31
CA THR A 113 -11.80 -17.77 7.48
C THR A 113 -12.87 -18.20 8.49
N ALA A 114 -12.91 -17.55 9.65
CA ALA A 114 -13.90 -17.81 10.69
C ALA A 114 -15.34 -17.68 10.17
N VAL A 115 -15.63 -16.64 9.39
CA VAL A 115 -16.99 -16.37 8.92
C VAL A 115 -17.37 -17.21 7.68
N LEU A 116 -16.50 -17.24 6.68
CA LEU A 116 -16.81 -17.81 5.36
C LEU A 116 -16.51 -19.30 5.26
N VAL A 117 -15.60 -19.82 6.09
CA VAL A 117 -15.17 -21.23 6.07
C VAL A 117 -15.69 -21.97 7.30
N ASP A 118 -15.46 -21.44 8.50
CA ASP A 118 -15.87 -22.12 9.75
C ASP A 118 -17.36 -21.90 10.10
N GLY A 119 -18.07 -21.04 9.38
CA GLY A 119 -19.48 -20.73 9.62
C GLY A 119 -19.75 -20.00 10.95
N LYS A 120 -18.76 -19.31 11.52
CA LYS A 120 -18.93 -18.56 12.77
C LYS A 120 -19.77 -17.30 12.56
N ASN A 121 -20.42 -16.85 13.63
CA ASN A 121 -21.31 -15.69 13.59
C ASN A 121 -20.54 -14.40 13.18
N PRO A 122 -20.93 -13.71 12.09
CA PRO A 122 -20.21 -12.52 11.62
C PRO A 122 -20.17 -11.38 12.63
N THR A 123 -21.25 -11.17 13.39
CA THR A 123 -21.33 -10.10 14.40
C THR A 123 -20.31 -10.34 15.51
N THR A 124 -20.26 -11.57 16.04
CA THR A 124 -19.31 -11.94 17.09
C THR A 124 -17.87 -11.80 16.64
N GLU A 125 -17.53 -12.32 15.46
CA GLU A 125 -16.15 -12.23 14.93
C GLU A 125 -15.79 -10.78 14.56
N SER A 126 -16.75 -9.95 14.12
CA SER A 126 -16.51 -8.53 13.85
C SER A 126 -16.19 -7.76 15.13
N THR A 127 -16.83 -8.08 16.25
CA THR A 127 -16.49 -7.48 17.55
C THR A 127 -15.06 -7.78 17.97
N LYS A 128 -14.59 -9.03 17.76
CA LYS A 128 -13.19 -9.41 18.04
C LYS A 128 -12.21 -8.66 17.13
N LEU A 129 -12.49 -8.62 15.83
CA LEU A 129 -11.67 -7.88 14.87
C LEU A 129 -11.58 -6.39 15.21
N ALA A 130 -12.72 -5.77 15.55
CA ALA A 130 -12.78 -4.37 15.94
C ALA A 130 -11.97 -4.08 17.21
N ALA A 131 -11.94 -4.99 18.18
CA ALA A 131 -11.12 -4.84 19.38
C ALA A 131 -9.62 -4.82 19.04
N ILE A 132 -9.17 -5.73 18.15
CA ILE A 132 -7.77 -5.76 17.66
C ILE A 132 -7.42 -4.45 16.96
N PHE A 133 -8.27 -3.99 16.03
CA PHE A 133 -7.97 -2.76 15.28
C PHE A 133 -7.98 -1.52 16.15
N LYS A 134 -8.85 -1.43 17.16
CA LYS A 134 -8.83 -0.34 18.15
C LYS A 134 -7.54 -0.34 18.96
N ALA A 135 -7.09 -1.51 19.41
CA ALA A 135 -5.82 -1.63 20.13
C ALA A 135 -4.63 -1.21 19.26
N ASN A 136 -4.60 -1.67 18.01
CA ASN A 136 -3.55 -1.31 17.05
C ASN A 136 -3.54 0.19 16.73
N LEU A 137 -4.72 0.81 16.56
CA LEU A 137 -4.84 2.25 16.38
C LEU A 137 -4.29 3.02 17.58
N ALA A 138 -4.70 2.64 18.80
CA ALA A 138 -4.26 3.30 20.03
C ALA A 138 -2.75 3.13 20.29
N ALA A 139 -2.17 1.99 19.88
CA ALA A 139 -0.72 1.77 19.94
C ALA A 139 0.01 2.60 18.89
N GLY A 140 -0.37 2.47 17.61
CA GLY A 140 0.31 3.13 16.50
C GLY A 140 0.24 4.66 16.54
N LEU A 141 -0.82 5.24 17.14
CA LEU A 141 -0.90 6.70 17.35
C LEU A 141 0.16 7.24 18.31
N LYS A 142 0.78 6.40 19.14
CA LYS A 142 1.87 6.82 20.04
C LYS A 142 3.22 6.90 19.32
N ASP A 143 3.32 6.28 18.15
CA ASP A 143 4.54 6.20 17.34
C ASP A 143 4.55 7.23 16.17
N LEU A 144 3.51 8.07 16.08
CA LEU A 144 3.37 9.16 15.11
C LEU A 144 3.64 10.51 15.75
#